data_AF-A0A427YUS9-F1
#
_entry.id   AF-A0A427YUS9-F1
#
_cell.length_a   1.000
_cell.length_b   1.000
_cell.length_c   1.000
_cell.angle_alpha   90.00
_cell.angle_beta   90.00
_cell.angle_gamma   90.00
#
_symmetry.space_group_name_H-M   'P 1'
#
loop_
_entity.id
_entity.type
_entity.pdbx_description
1 polymer ?
#
loop_
_entity_poly.entity_id
_entity_poly.type
_entity_poly.pdbx_seq_one_letter_code
_entity_poly.pdbx_strand_id
1 'polypeptide(L)'
;MDRITQLQDAILDLLTITHTSIEYITKRTQFEQTSAAIPQTLQTPLAASRVDYRIAIETFVADIVKRSKDIEVLIAALPKKGDSHLRAKRLEQLQSEMILANQEYNDALAQSEALLKELQDALAVVLSTEPGSGEDGEGKQGHQGEVAGQVRAQDIEDMGDA
;
A
#
# COMPACT_ATOMS: atom_id res chain seq x y z
N MET A 1 -3.26 2.86 6.48
CA MET A 1 -3.49 4.32 6.53
C MET A 1 -2.17 4.97 6.93
N ASP A 2 -1.74 6.03 6.24
CA ASP A 2 -0.44 6.66 6.48
C ASP A 2 -0.35 7.28 7.89
N ARG A 3 0.84 7.28 8.50
CA ARG A 3 1.07 7.80 9.86
C ARG A 3 0.82 9.31 9.93
N ILE A 4 1.08 10.03 8.84
CA ILE A 4 0.78 11.47 8.75
C ILE A 4 -0.74 11.69 8.74
N THR A 5 -1.48 10.91 7.97
CA THR A 5 -2.95 10.96 7.96
C THR A 5 -3.53 10.65 9.35
N GLN A 6 -3.03 9.59 10.01
CA GLN A 6 -3.46 9.24 11.38
C GLN A 6 -3.22 10.38 12.38
N LEU A 7 -2.08 11.08 12.27
CA LEU A 7 -1.78 12.23 13.12
C LEU A 7 -2.71 13.41 12.82
N GLN A 8 -2.99 13.68 11.55
CA GLN A 8 -3.91 14.73 11.15
C GLN A 8 -5.31 14.48 11.72
N ASP A 9 -5.82 13.26 11.60
CA ASP A 9 -7.11 12.87 12.16
C ASP A 9 -7.10 12.96 13.69
N ALA A 10 -6.00 12.58 14.34
CA ALA A 10 -5.85 12.70 15.79
C ALA A 10 -5.92 14.16 16.28
N ILE A 11 -5.32 15.09 15.54
CA ILE A 11 -5.35 16.53 15.84
C ILE A 11 -6.74 17.11 15.58
N LEU A 12 -7.38 16.74 14.46
CA LEU A 12 -8.74 17.19 14.15
C LEU A 12 -9.75 16.71 15.19
N ASP A 13 -9.62 15.48 15.65
CA ASP A 13 -10.46 14.94 16.73
C ASP A 13 -10.22 15.69 18.04
N LEU A 14 -8.97 16.00 18.40
CA LEU A 14 -8.67 16.81 19.59
C LEU A 14 -9.30 18.21 19.52
N LEU A 15 -9.22 18.87 18.37
CA LEU A 15 -9.84 20.18 18.14
C LEU A 15 -11.37 20.11 18.20
N THR A 16 -11.96 19.02 17.69
CA THR A 16 -13.40 18.80 17.73
C THR A 16 -13.88 18.58 19.17
N ILE A 17 -13.18 17.74 19.94
CA ILE A 17 -13.50 17.47 21.35
C ILE A 17 -13.36 18.77 22.17
N THR A 18 -12.30 19.55 21.96
CA THR A 18 -12.12 20.82 22.67
C THR A 18 -13.21 21.83 22.33
N HIS A 19 -13.56 22.00 21.05
CA HIS A 19 -14.66 22.88 20.65
C HIS A 19 -16.00 22.48 21.27
N THR A 20 -16.37 21.20 21.14
CA THR A 20 -17.63 20.67 21.69
C THR A 20 -17.67 20.73 23.22
N SER A 21 -16.53 20.54 23.89
CA SER A 21 -16.44 20.69 25.36
C SER A 21 -16.66 22.13 25.81
N ILE A 22 -16.10 23.13 25.10
CA ILE A 22 -16.32 24.55 25.39
C ILE A 22 -17.78 24.93 25.13
N GLU A 23 -18.35 24.46 24.02
CA GLU A 23 -19.77 24.67 23.72
C GLU A 23 -20.67 24.08 24.80
N TYR A 24 -20.36 22.87 25.27
CA TYR A 24 -21.10 22.24 26.36
C TYR A 24 -20.99 23.05 27.65
N ILE A 25 -19.77 23.43 28.06
CA ILE A 25 -19.51 24.19 29.28
C ILE A 25 -20.26 25.52 29.27
N THR A 26 -20.26 26.23 28.14
CA THR A 26 -20.89 27.55 27.99
C THR A 26 -22.41 27.49 27.93
N LYS A 27 -22.99 26.49 27.24
CA LYS A 27 -24.45 26.39 27.04
C LYS A 27 -25.18 25.62 28.15
N ARG A 28 -24.50 24.73 28.87
CA ARG A 28 -25.11 23.83 29.87
C ARG A 28 -24.83 24.20 31.32
N THR A 29 -24.12 25.30 31.57
CA THR A 29 -23.80 25.75 32.94
C THR A 29 -25.04 26.29 33.68
N GLN A 30 -25.14 25.95 34.97
CA GLN A 30 -26.13 26.48 35.91
C GLN A 30 -25.54 27.66 36.67
N PHE A 31 -26.33 28.73 36.84
CA PHE A 31 -25.98 29.81 37.75
C PHE A 31 -26.15 29.34 39.20
N GLU A 32 -25.11 29.49 40.01
CA GLU A 32 -25.14 29.17 41.44
C GLU A 32 -25.55 30.42 42.24
N GLN A 33 -26.57 30.27 43.09
CA GLN A 33 -27.03 31.35 43.95
C GLN A 33 -26.05 31.51 45.12
N THR A 34 -25.23 32.58 45.08
CA THR A 34 -24.24 32.88 46.12
C THR A 34 -24.84 33.51 47.37
N SER A 35 -26.03 34.10 47.29
CA SER A 35 -26.73 34.72 48.42
C SER A 35 -28.20 34.34 48.45
N ALA A 36 -28.64 33.77 49.57
CA ALA A 36 -30.04 33.40 49.81
C ALA A 36 -30.99 34.62 49.87
N ALA A 37 -30.46 35.83 50.07
CA ALA A 37 -31.24 37.06 50.17
C ALA A 37 -31.67 37.62 48.80
N ILE A 38 -31.00 37.23 47.72
CA ILE A 38 -31.28 37.71 46.36
C ILE A 38 -31.83 36.54 45.54
N PRO A 39 -33.11 36.57 45.14
CA PRO A 39 -33.69 35.49 44.34
C PRO A 39 -33.01 35.39 42.98
N GLN A 40 -32.78 34.16 42.52
CA GLN A 40 -32.16 33.89 41.23
C GLN A 40 -33.07 34.33 40.08
N THR A 41 -32.63 35.34 39.31
CA THR A 41 -33.42 35.92 38.21
C THR A 41 -33.09 35.30 36.84
N LEU A 42 -31.96 34.61 36.72
CA LEU A 42 -31.51 33.97 35.48
C LEU A 42 -31.50 32.45 35.63
N GLN A 43 -32.30 31.78 34.81
CA GLN A 43 -32.33 30.33 34.69
C GLN A 43 -31.89 29.94 33.27
N THR A 44 -30.98 28.98 33.17
CA THR A 44 -30.56 28.41 31.89
C THR A 44 -31.50 27.24 31.57
N PRO A 45 -32.39 27.32 30.55
CA PRO A 45 -33.44 26.32 30.33
C PRO A 45 -32.91 24.92 29.93
N LEU A 46 -31.66 24.83 29.48
CA LEU A 46 -31.00 23.59 29.05
C LEU A 46 -29.91 23.12 30.02
N ALA A 47 -29.79 23.73 31.19
CA ALA A 47 -28.69 23.46 32.10
C ALA A 47 -28.67 22.00 32.56
N ALA A 48 -27.48 21.41 32.60
CA ALA A 48 -27.31 20.06 33.15
C ALA A 48 -27.37 20.10 34.67
N SER A 49 -27.74 18.98 35.31
CA SER A 49 -27.64 18.85 36.76
C SER A 49 -26.18 19.00 37.19
N ARG A 50 -25.92 19.47 38.41
CA ARG A 50 -24.54 19.64 38.93
C ARG A 50 -23.70 18.35 38.86
N VAL A 51 -24.37 17.21 39.06
CA VAL A 51 -23.73 15.89 39.02
C VAL A 51 -23.37 15.53 37.58
N ASP A 52 -24.33 15.64 36.65
CA ASP A 52 -24.10 15.30 35.24
C ASP A 52 -23.08 16.24 34.60
N TYR A 53 -23.13 17.53 34.93
CA TYR A 53 -22.19 18.54 34.46
C TYR A 53 -20.75 18.23 34.89
N ARG A 54 -20.57 17.81 36.15
CA ARG A 54 -19.26 17.41 36.67
C ARG A 54 -18.74 16.14 35.98
N ILE A 55 -19.59 15.13 35.84
CA ILE A 55 -19.23 13.87 35.15
C ILE A 55 -18.84 14.15 33.69
N ALA A 56 -19.59 15.03 33.00
CA ALA A 56 -19.30 15.43 31.64
C ALA A 56 -17.94 16.13 31.53
N ILE A 57 -17.63 17.07 32.44
CA ILE A 57 -16.32 17.73 32.48
C ILE A 57 -15.19 16.74 32.73
N GLU A 58 -15.33 15.86 33.72
CA GLU A 58 -14.33 14.83 34.03
C GLU A 58 -14.07 13.93 32.82
N THR A 59 -15.13 13.58 32.06
CA THR A 59 -15.04 12.80 30.82
C THR A 59 -14.30 13.57 29.73
N PHE A 60 -14.65 14.84 29.47
CA PHE A 60 -13.97 15.65 28.46
C PHE A 60 -12.48 15.84 28.78
N VAL A 61 -12.14 16.07 30.04
CA VAL A 61 -10.73 16.20 30.46
C VAL A 61 -9.98 14.89 30.24
N ALA A 62 -10.58 13.76 30.62
CA ALA A 62 -9.98 12.45 30.40
C ALA A 62 -9.73 12.17 28.91
N ASP A 63 -10.69 12.50 28.05
CA ASP A 63 -10.60 12.31 26.60
C ASP A 63 -9.53 13.23 25.97
N ILE A 64 -9.46 14.50 26.38
CA ILE A 64 -8.44 15.45 25.94
C ILE A 64 -7.03 14.96 26.32
N VAL A 65 -6.85 14.51 27.57
CA VAL A 65 -5.56 14.02 28.05
C VAL A 65 -5.14 12.76 27.31
N LYS A 66 -6.08 11.82 27.11
CA LYS A 66 -5.82 10.60 26.36
C LYS A 66 -5.41 10.93 24.92
N ARG A 67 -6.17 11.77 24.24
CA ARG A 67 -5.90 12.12 22.84
C ARG A 67 -4.58 12.89 22.68
N SER A 68 -4.23 13.73 23.66
CA SER A 68 -2.94 14.43 23.68
C SER A 68 -1.77 13.45 23.78
N LYS A 69 -1.87 12.41 24.63
CA LYS A 69 -0.87 11.34 24.72
C LYS A 69 -0.78 10.52 23.45
N ASP A 70 -1.91 10.18 22.83
CA ASP A 70 -1.94 9.46 21.56
C ASP A 70 -1.19 10.26 20.47
N ILE A 71 -1.38 11.58 20.42
CA ILE A 71 -0.65 12.48 19.52
C ILE A 71 0.85 12.45 19.80
N GLU A 72 1.29 12.49 21.08
CA GLU A 72 2.71 12.40 21.42
C GLU A 72 3.35 11.09 20.94
N VAL A 73 2.65 9.96 21.12
CA VAL A 73 3.09 8.64 20.64
C VAL A 73 3.16 8.63 19.12
N LEU A 74 2.17 9.19 18.43
CA LEU A 74 2.16 9.29 16.97
C LEU A 74 3.31 10.16 16.45
N ILE A 75 3.60 11.28 17.11
CA ILE A 75 4.74 12.15 16.78
C ILE A 75 6.06 11.39 16.98
N ALA A 76 6.22 10.66 18.08
CA ALA A 76 7.41 9.84 18.32
C ALA A 76 7.56 8.71 17.27
N ALA A 77 6.45 8.21 16.75
CA ALA A 77 6.40 7.21 15.70
C ALA A 77 6.63 7.82 14.29
N LEU A 78 6.71 9.14 14.13
CA LEU A 78 6.97 9.74 12.82
C LEU A 78 8.40 9.41 12.35
N PRO A 79 8.59 9.11 11.06
CA PRO A 79 9.93 8.94 10.51
C PRO A 79 10.74 10.23 10.67
N LYS A 80 11.92 10.16 11.28
CA LYS A 80 12.79 11.34 11.53
C LYS A 80 13.13 12.05 10.21
N LYS A 81 13.16 13.38 10.25
CA LYS A 81 13.43 14.25 9.08
C LYS A 81 14.86 14.13 8.53
N GLY A 82 15.83 13.71 9.35
CA GLY A 82 17.25 13.63 8.98
C GLY A 82 17.64 12.50 8.01
N ASP A 83 16.71 11.61 7.67
CA ASP A 83 16.98 10.39 6.91
C ASP A 83 16.79 10.54 5.39
N SER A 84 16.50 11.74 4.87
CA SER A 84 16.11 11.87 3.45
C SER A 84 17.18 11.38 2.48
N HIS A 85 18.46 11.73 2.70
CA HIS A 85 19.57 11.24 1.86
C HIS A 85 19.85 9.75 2.05
N LEU A 86 19.78 9.25 3.29
CA LEU A 86 19.91 7.82 3.60
C LEU A 86 18.79 6.99 2.97
N ARG A 87 17.56 7.53 2.95
CA ARG A 87 16.41 6.91 2.29
C ARG A 87 16.54 6.94 0.78
N ALA A 88 16.99 8.05 0.20
CA ALA A 88 17.27 8.13 -1.24
C ALA A 88 18.30 7.07 -1.64
N LYS A 89 19.42 6.99 -0.91
CA LYS A 89 20.46 5.97 -1.15
C LYS A 89 19.94 4.55 -0.96
N ARG A 90 19.12 4.30 0.07
CA ARG A 90 18.49 2.98 0.27
C ARG A 90 17.49 2.65 -0.85
N LEU A 91 16.79 3.65 -1.37
CA LEU A 91 15.86 3.47 -2.49
C LEU A 91 16.62 3.07 -3.76
N GLU A 92 17.75 3.73 -4.05
CA GLU A 92 18.64 3.38 -5.16
C GLU A 92 19.19 1.95 -5.02
N GLN A 93 19.61 1.57 -3.81
CA GLN A 93 20.05 0.19 -3.52
C GLN A 93 18.93 -0.82 -3.78
N LEU A 94 17.74 -0.60 -3.23
CA LEU A 94 16.58 -1.47 -3.44
C LEU A 94 16.19 -1.55 -4.93
N GLN A 95 16.32 -0.46 -5.67
CA GLN A 95 16.06 -0.45 -7.11
C GLN A 95 17.08 -1.31 -7.86
N SER A 96 18.37 -1.21 -7.51
CA SER A 96 19.40 -2.06 -8.11
C SER A 96 19.20 -3.54 -7.79
N GLU A 97 18.82 -3.87 -6.55
CA GLU A 97 18.49 -5.24 -6.13
C GLU A 97 17.26 -5.77 -6.88
N MET A 98 16.24 -4.94 -7.09
CA MET A 98 15.04 -5.31 -7.85
C MET A 98 15.36 -5.59 -9.33
N ILE A 99 16.26 -4.82 -9.94
CA ILE A 99 16.69 -5.05 -11.33
C ILE A 99 17.41 -6.39 -11.45
N LEU A 100 18.34 -6.68 -10.54
CA LEU A 100 19.06 -7.95 -10.49
C LEU A 100 18.10 -9.12 -10.26
N ALA A 101 17.22 -9.02 -9.27
CA ALA A 101 16.24 -10.07 -8.98
C ALA A 101 15.29 -10.33 -10.16
N ASN A 102 14.90 -9.28 -10.90
CA ASN A 102 14.08 -9.43 -12.11
C ASN A 102 14.86 -10.10 -13.26
N GLN A 103 16.15 -9.82 -13.40
CA GLN A 103 17.01 -10.49 -14.38
C GLN A 103 17.13 -11.98 -14.06
N GLU A 104 17.47 -12.31 -12.82
CA GLU A 104 17.54 -13.70 -12.35
C GLU A 104 16.20 -14.44 -12.50
N TYR A 105 15.09 -13.74 -12.22
CA TYR A 105 13.75 -14.28 -12.44
C TYR A 105 13.49 -14.59 -13.92
N ASN A 106 13.82 -13.68 -14.83
CA ASN A 106 13.64 -13.88 -16.27
C ASN A 106 14.52 -15.02 -16.80
N ASP A 107 15.76 -15.13 -16.33
CA ASP A 107 16.67 -16.20 -16.71
C ASP A 107 16.16 -17.56 -16.24
N ALA A 108 15.66 -17.64 -15.00
CA ALA A 108 15.04 -18.85 -14.47
C ALA A 108 13.76 -19.22 -15.24
N LEU A 109 12.97 -18.23 -15.66
CA LEU A 109 11.77 -18.44 -16.48
C LEU A 109 12.14 -19.01 -17.85
N ALA A 110 13.13 -18.44 -18.53
CA ALA A 110 13.61 -18.91 -19.83
C ALA A 110 14.15 -20.35 -19.75
N GLN A 111 14.88 -20.69 -18.69
CA GLN A 111 15.35 -22.05 -18.44
C GLN A 111 14.16 -23.01 -18.22
N SER A 112 13.17 -22.60 -17.43
CA SER A 112 11.97 -23.40 -17.19
C SER A 112 11.17 -23.64 -18.48
N GLU A 113 11.04 -22.63 -19.34
CA GLU A 113 10.36 -22.74 -20.64
C GLU A 113 11.12 -23.66 -21.60
N ALA A 114 12.44 -23.56 -21.65
CA ALA A 114 13.28 -24.42 -22.48
C ALA A 114 13.17 -25.90 -22.04
N LEU A 115 13.24 -26.17 -20.73
CA LEU A 115 13.05 -27.51 -20.19
C LEU A 115 11.64 -28.04 -20.43
N LEU A 116 10.61 -27.19 -20.33
CA LEU A 116 9.23 -27.57 -20.66
C LEU A 116 9.11 -27.99 -22.12
N LYS A 117 9.74 -27.25 -23.04
CA LYS A 117 9.76 -27.56 -24.46
C LYS A 117 10.48 -28.89 -24.73
N GLU A 118 11.63 -29.11 -24.10
CA GLU A 118 12.35 -30.39 -24.19
C GLU A 118 11.50 -31.57 -23.68
N LEU A 119 10.80 -31.39 -22.56
CA LEU A 119 9.91 -32.41 -22.01
C LEU A 119 8.71 -32.67 -22.93
N GLN A 120 8.13 -31.62 -23.53
CA GLN A 120 7.08 -31.75 -24.54
C GLN A 120 7.57 -32.50 -25.79
N ASP A 121 8.76 -32.19 -26.28
CA ASP A 121 9.37 -32.87 -27.43
C ASP A 121 9.67 -34.34 -27.13
N ALA A 122 10.23 -34.64 -25.95
CA ALA A 122 10.46 -36.01 -25.50
C ALA A 122 9.15 -36.80 -25.34
N LEU A 123 8.11 -36.17 -24.78
CA LEU A 123 6.79 -36.79 -24.67
C LEU A 123 6.17 -37.05 -26.06
N ALA A 124 6.33 -36.12 -27.00
CA ALA A 124 5.84 -36.28 -28.37
C ALA A 124 6.56 -37.43 -29.10
N VAL A 125 7.87 -37.59 -28.90
CA VAL A 125 8.63 -38.73 -29.41
C VAL A 125 8.15 -40.04 -28.80
N VAL A 126 7.93 -40.08 -27.49
CA VAL A 126 7.41 -41.29 -26.81
C VAL A 126 6.00 -41.65 -27.28
N LEU A 127 5.11 -40.67 -27.44
CA LEU A 127 3.74 -40.85 -27.96
C LEU A 127 3.72 -41.25 -29.43
N SER A 128 4.73 -40.85 -30.22
CA SER A 128 4.87 -41.27 -31.62
C SER A 128 5.65 -42.59 -31.79
N THR A 129 6.22 -43.13 -30.70
CA THR A 129 6.96 -44.41 -30.67
C THR A 129 6.11 -45.55 -30.08
N GLU A 130 4.78 -45.40 -30.05
CA GLU A 130 3.89 -46.55 -29.80
C GLU A 130 3.99 -47.58 -30.95
N PRO A 131 4.11 -48.89 -30.65
CA PRO A 131 4.42 -49.94 -31.61
C PRO A 131 3.19 -50.33 -32.42
N GLY A 132 3.01 -49.70 -33.59
CA GLY A 132 2.10 -50.14 -34.65
C GLY A 132 2.89 -50.77 -35.80
N SER A 133 3.15 -52.07 -35.71
CA SER A 133 3.76 -52.89 -36.76
C SER A 133 2.86 -53.07 -38.00
N GLY A 134 3.46 -53.01 -39.20
CA GLY A 134 2.90 -53.41 -40.50
C GLY A 134 2.42 -52.20 -41.33
N GLU A 135 2.85 -51.95 -42.57
CA GLU A 135 3.27 -52.86 -43.64
C GLU A 135 4.17 -52.14 -44.67
N ASP A 136 4.98 -52.94 -45.35
CA ASP A 136 5.84 -52.61 -46.49
C ASP A 136 5.07 -52.01 -47.69
N GLY A 137 5.73 -51.18 -48.51
CA GLY A 137 5.23 -50.93 -49.87
C GLY A 137 5.75 -49.71 -50.61
N GLU A 138 6.74 -49.96 -51.47
CA GLU A 138 6.95 -49.34 -52.79
C GLU A 138 7.45 -47.89 -52.91
N GLY A 139 8.58 -47.78 -53.63
CA GLY A 139 9.15 -46.51 -54.05
C GLY A 139 8.56 -45.93 -55.33
N LYS A 140 9.00 -44.70 -55.65
CA LYS A 140 9.28 -44.23 -57.02
C LYS A 140 9.98 -42.86 -57.00
N GLN A 141 11.17 -42.88 -57.59
CA GLN A 141 11.80 -41.93 -58.52
C GLN A 141 11.33 -40.46 -58.67
N GLY A 142 12.33 -39.60 -58.81
CA GLY A 142 12.31 -38.33 -59.55
C GLY A 142 11.99 -37.13 -58.65
N HIS A 143 12.57 -35.94 -58.79
CA HIS A 143 13.24 -35.32 -59.93
C HIS A 143 14.01 -34.08 -59.41
N GLN A 144 14.97 -33.62 -60.21
CA GLN A 144 15.84 -32.46 -59.99
C GLN A 144 15.06 -31.14 -59.82
N GLY A 145 15.70 -30.16 -59.17
CA GLY A 145 15.36 -28.75 -59.30
C GLY A 145 16.19 -27.85 -58.39
N GLU A 146 17.12 -27.09 -58.99
CA GLU A 146 17.68 -25.82 -58.50
C GLU A 146 16.57 -24.89 -57.94
N VAL A 147 16.82 -23.89 -57.09
CA VAL A 147 17.43 -22.59 -57.43
C VAL A 147 17.73 -21.81 -56.13
N ALA A 148 18.81 -21.02 -56.22
CA ALA A 148 19.28 -19.94 -55.36
C ALA A 148 18.23 -19.00 -54.73
N GLY A 149 18.61 -18.28 -53.67
CA GLY A 149 17.86 -17.09 -53.25
C GLY A 149 18.10 -16.51 -51.86
N GLN A 150 19.34 -16.08 -51.59
CA GLN A 150 19.73 -14.89 -50.82
C GLN A 150 18.62 -13.97 -50.23
N VAL A 151 18.58 -13.82 -48.89
CA VAL A 151 18.10 -12.60 -48.17
C VAL A 151 18.91 -12.49 -46.85
N ARG A 152 20.00 -11.71 -46.80
CA ARG A 152 20.11 -10.26 -46.49
C ARG A 152 20.07 -9.98 -44.97
N ALA A 153 21.26 -9.71 -44.44
CA ALA A 153 21.47 -8.99 -43.19
C ALA A 153 20.93 -7.56 -43.31
N GLN A 154 20.25 -7.10 -42.27
CA GLN A 154 19.95 -5.69 -41.98
C GLN A 154 19.96 -5.55 -40.45
N ASP A 155 20.94 -4.84 -39.89
CA ASP A 155 20.92 -3.39 -39.57
C ASP A 155 20.45 -3.25 -38.10
N ILE A 156 21.36 -3.15 -37.12
CA ILE A 156 21.96 -1.91 -36.59
C ILE A 156 20.90 -0.81 -36.40
N GLU A 157 20.38 -0.70 -35.18
CA GLU A 157 19.95 0.57 -34.61
C GLU A 157 20.58 0.73 -33.24
N ASP A 158 21.74 1.40 -33.26
CA ASP A 158 22.27 2.20 -32.17
C ASP A 158 21.85 3.64 -32.48
N MET A 159 20.99 4.22 -31.65
CA MET A 159 20.77 5.67 -31.65
C MET A 159 20.22 6.10 -30.28
N GLY A 160 21.12 6.64 -29.46
CA GLY A 160 20.74 7.56 -28.39
C GLY A 160 20.24 8.88 -28.98
N ASP A 161 19.27 9.49 -28.30
CA ASP A 161 19.35 10.83 -27.73
C ASP A 161 17.97 11.28 -27.22
N ALA A 162 17.92 11.64 -25.92
CA ALA A 162 17.19 12.77 -25.32
C ALA A 162 17.04 12.59 -23.81
#